data_AF-B9DJR5-F1
#
_entry.id   AF-B9DJR5-F1
#
_cell.length_a   1.000
_cell.length_b   1.000
_cell.length_c   1.000
_cell.angle_alpha   90.00
_cell.angle_beta   90.00
_cell.angle_gamma   90.00
#
_symmetry.space_group_name_H-M   'P 1'
#
loop_
_entity.id
_entity.type
_entity.pdbx_description
1 polymer ?
#
loop_
_entity_poly.entity_id
_entity_poly.type
_entity_poly.pdbx_seq_one_letter_code
_entity_poly.pdbx_strand_id
1 'polypeptide(L)'
;MTIYNINFGIGWASSGVEYAQAYRAKLLRNFKHPLKFVFIDLIQNENIQTYTENMGFQDDEVIWLYQYFSDIPIAPTTYTVDDLLGTVKNQVLRTEQAGAVRRLFMPSDQNFITCYLKDADSDIVNRAEFVVNGNLIRKDFYSYTRIYSEFYAPFEQRAKVYMRQFYNQDGSIAYQEFIDGDHHMYSFKDAKFYSKEAFVAYFIEQLALTSDDVVILDRASHELHIGQAVLQHKGDSKLGVVVHAEHYS
;
A
#
# COMPACT_ATOMS: atom_id res chain seq x y z
N MET A 1 -5.11 -23.04 11.77
CA MET A 1 -5.68 -21.87 12.44
C MET A 1 -4.70 -20.71 12.41
N THR A 2 -5.06 -19.70 11.63
CA THR A 2 -4.51 -18.35 11.61
C THR A 2 -5.62 -17.36 11.99
N ILE A 3 -5.26 -16.28 12.70
CA ILE A 3 -6.20 -15.22 13.08
C ILE A 3 -5.93 -14.00 12.20
N TYR A 4 -6.88 -13.65 11.34
CA TYR A 4 -6.84 -12.50 10.44
C TYR A 4 -7.64 -11.35 11.03
N ASN A 5 -7.03 -10.18 11.19
CA ASN A 5 -7.65 -8.96 11.68
C ASN A 5 -7.72 -7.96 10.53
N ILE A 6 -8.91 -7.57 10.11
CA ILE A 6 -9.11 -6.72 8.93
C ILE A 6 -9.49 -5.31 9.37
N ASN A 7 -8.73 -4.32 8.89
CA ASN A 7 -8.97 -2.90 9.05
C ASN A 7 -8.67 -2.14 7.76
N PHE A 8 -9.05 -0.86 7.70
CA PHE A 8 -8.92 -0.03 6.51
C PHE A 8 -7.49 0.40 6.26
N GLY A 9 -6.97 1.25 7.12
CA GLY A 9 -5.65 1.83 6.96
C GLY A 9 -5.00 2.14 8.29
N ILE A 10 -3.81 2.71 8.22
CA ILE A 10 -2.94 3.04 9.34
C ILE A 10 -2.12 4.27 8.96
N GLY A 11 -1.73 5.06 9.95
CA GLY A 11 -0.87 6.23 9.76
C GLY A 11 -0.24 6.72 11.06
N TRP A 12 0.53 7.82 10.99
CA TRP A 12 1.20 8.40 12.15
C TRP A 12 0.24 8.77 13.30
N ALA A 13 -0.91 9.35 12.96
CA ALA A 13 -1.96 9.74 13.91
C ALA A 13 -3.16 8.78 13.79
N SER A 14 -2.94 7.52 14.15
CA SER A 14 -3.98 6.49 14.10
C SER A 14 -5.04 6.66 15.22
N SER A 15 -6.24 6.13 14.99
CA SER A 15 -7.36 6.23 15.93
C SER A 15 -7.31 5.14 17.02
N GLY A 16 -8.24 5.20 17.98
CA GLY A 16 -8.39 4.16 19.00
C GLY A 16 -8.60 2.74 18.45
N VAL A 17 -9.15 2.59 17.23
CA VAL A 17 -9.34 1.29 16.58
C VAL A 17 -8.00 0.61 16.30
N GLU A 18 -7.07 1.37 15.70
CA GLU A 18 -5.73 0.88 15.38
C GLU A 18 -4.96 0.53 16.66
N TYR A 19 -5.01 1.38 17.70
CA TYR A 19 -4.40 1.06 19.00
C TYR A 19 -5.00 -0.19 19.66
N ALA A 20 -6.31 -0.40 19.52
CA ALA A 20 -6.97 -1.63 20.00
C ALA A 20 -6.47 -2.87 19.25
N GLN A 21 -6.24 -2.77 17.93
CA GLN A 21 -5.63 -3.85 17.15
C GLN A 21 -4.18 -4.12 17.56
N ALA A 22 -3.36 -3.09 17.78
CA ALA A 22 -1.98 -3.26 18.25
C ALA A 22 -1.93 -3.91 19.65
N TYR A 23 -2.84 -3.51 20.55
CA TYR A 23 -2.97 -4.14 21.84
C TYR A 23 -3.39 -5.61 21.73
N ARG A 24 -4.35 -5.91 20.84
CA ARG A 24 -4.75 -7.29 20.52
C ARG A 24 -3.58 -8.10 19.97
N ALA A 25 -2.75 -7.54 19.09
CA ALA A 25 -1.55 -8.19 18.59
C ALA A 25 -0.62 -8.59 19.75
N LYS A 26 -0.33 -7.66 20.65
CA LYS A 26 0.52 -7.90 21.82
C LYS A 26 -0.01 -9.05 22.70
N LEU A 27 -1.32 -9.11 22.92
CA LEU A 27 -1.94 -10.19 23.70
C LEU A 27 -1.92 -11.52 22.95
N LEU A 28 -2.28 -11.52 21.67
CA LEU A 28 -2.41 -12.72 20.87
C LEU A 28 -1.06 -13.39 20.55
N ARG A 29 0.04 -12.63 20.50
CA ARG A 29 1.40 -13.19 20.35
C ARG A 29 1.79 -14.16 21.47
N ASN A 30 1.14 -14.10 22.63
CA ASN A 30 1.34 -15.08 23.70
C ASN A 30 0.70 -16.45 23.37
N PHE A 31 -0.17 -16.50 22.37
CA PHE A 31 -0.75 -17.74 21.87
C PHE A 31 0.05 -18.21 20.65
N LYS A 32 0.24 -19.53 20.51
CA LYS A 32 1.04 -20.15 19.45
C LYS A 32 0.29 -20.23 18.10
N HIS A 33 -0.50 -19.21 17.77
CA HIS A 33 -1.27 -19.16 16.52
C HIS A 33 -0.76 -18.02 15.64
N PRO A 34 -0.54 -18.27 14.33
CA PRO A 34 -0.20 -17.20 13.40
C PRO A 34 -1.24 -16.07 13.42
N LEU A 35 -0.73 -14.84 13.38
CA LEU A 35 -1.52 -13.61 13.42
C LEU A 35 -1.27 -12.82 12.14
N LYS A 36 -2.35 -12.35 11.52
CA LYS A 36 -2.28 -11.49 10.34
C LYS A 36 -3.14 -10.25 10.57
N PHE A 37 -2.60 -9.09 10.23
CA PHE A 37 -3.26 -7.79 10.27
C PHE A 37 -3.34 -7.25 8.84
N VAL A 38 -4.55 -7.25 8.30
CA VAL A 38 -4.85 -6.89 6.93
C VAL A 38 -5.28 -5.43 6.89
N PHE A 39 -4.59 -4.64 6.06
CA PHE A 39 -4.95 -3.27 5.70
C PHE A 39 -5.35 -3.22 4.23
N ILE A 40 -6.48 -2.58 3.93
CA ILE A 40 -7.13 -2.66 2.60
C ILE A 40 -7.23 -1.32 1.87
N ASP A 41 -6.89 -0.22 2.52
CA ASP A 41 -6.79 1.08 1.87
C ASP A 41 -5.41 1.26 1.23
N LEU A 42 -5.39 2.07 0.17
CA LEU A 42 -4.14 2.41 -0.48
C LEU A 42 -3.39 3.42 0.40
N ILE A 43 -2.14 3.12 0.71
CA ILE A 43 -1.27 3.96 1.52
C ILE A 43 -0.20 4.56 0.60
N GLN A 44 -0.16 5.90 0.49
CA GLN A 44 0.68 6.62 -0.47
C GLN A 44 1.66 7.61 0.18
N ASN A 45 1.44 7.99 1.43
CA ASN A 45 2.25 9.04 2.06
C ASN A 45 3.58 8.51 2.59
N GLU A 46 3.62 7.25 3.01
CA GLU A 46 4.77 6.57 3.57
C GLU A 46 4.72 5.10 3.15
N ASN A 47 5.81 4.37 3.36
CA ASN A 47 5.79 2.91 3.34
C ASN A 47 4.89 2.41 4.49
N ILE A 48 3.93 1.52 4.20
CA ILE A 48 3.07 0.92 5.22
C ILE A 48 3.87 0.30 6.37
N GLN A 49 5.02 -0.30 6.07
CA GLN A 49 5.88 -0.94 7.08
C GLN A 49 6.28 0.05 8.18
N THR A 50 6.57 1.30 7.82
CA THR A 50 6.94 2.36 8.78
C THR A 50 5.80 2.66 9.75
N TYR A 51 4.56 2.69 9.26
CA TYR A 51 3.39 2.90 10.11
C TYR A 51 3.13 1.71 11.03
N THR A 52 3.26 0.49 10.50
CA THR A 52 3.01 -0.73 11.27
C THR A 52 4.08 -0.98 12.32
N GLU A 53 5.36 -0.72 12.01
CA GLU A 53 6.47 -0.80 12.95
C GLU A 53 6.30 0.21 14.08
N ASN A 54 5.97 1.48 13.76
CA ASN A 54 5.70 2.50 14.77
C ASN A 54 4.58 2.10 15.75
N MET A 55 3.63 1.31 15.28
CA MET A 55 2.56 0.76 16.10
C MET A 55 2.89 -0.57 16.81
N GLY A 56 4.06 -1.15 16.55
CA GLY A 56 4.53 -2.38 17.18
C GLY A 56 4.01 -3.67 16.55
N PHE A 57 3.55 -3.63 15.30
CA PHE A 57 3.29 -4.82 14.48
C PHE A 57 4.61 -5.43 13.99
N GLN A 58 4.66 -6.75 13.83
CA GLN A 58 5.80 -7.42 13.19
C GLN A 58 5.55 -7.49 11.68
N ASP A 59 6.58 -7.30 10.86
CA ASP A 59 6.45 -7.24 9.40
C ASP A 59 5.78 -8.50 8.82
N ASP A 60 6.08 -9.68 9.38
CA ASP A 60 5.50 -10.96 8.97
C ASP A 60 4.05 -11.14 9.42
N GLU A 61 3.53 -10.31 10.33
CA GLU A 61 2.13 -10.27 10.71
C GLU A 61 1.31 -9.33 9.82
N VAL A 62 1.94 -8.46 9.02
CA VAL A 62 1.23 -7.45 8.21
C VAL A 62 0.89 -8.00 6.83
N ILE A 63 -0.34 -7.76 6.39
CA ILE A 63 -0.78 -7.94 5.01
C ILE A 63 -1.34 -6.61 4.53
N TRP A 64 -0.83 -6.12 3.41
CA TRP A 64 -1.42 -4.99 2.71
C TRP A 64 -2.09 -5.49 1.42
N LEU A 65 -3.39 -5.23 1.26
CA LEU A 65 -4.21 -5.70 0.13
C LEU A 65 -3.49 -5.50 -1.22
N TYR A 66 -2.96 -4.29 -1.44
CA TYR A 66 -2.39 -3.93 -2.73
C TYR A 66 -1.03 -4.57 -3.00
N GLN A 67 -0.29 -4.95 -1.95
CA GLN A 67 1.02 -5.60 -2.07
C GLN A 67 0.93 -7.13 -1.97
N TYR A 68 -0.17 -7.68 -1.44
CA TYR A 68 -0.35 -9.13 -1.23
C TYR A 68 -0.13 -9.98 -2.49
N PHE A 69 -0.46 -9.43 -3.66
CA PHE A 69 -0.36 -10.14 -4.93
C PHE A 69 1.03 -10.07 -5.59
N SER A 70 1.99 -9.38 -4.98
CA SER A 70 3.38 -9.46 -5.39
C SER A 70 4.20 -10.34 -4.46
N ASP A 71 5.38 -10.74 -4.91
CA ASP A 71 6.37 -11.46 -4.10
C ASP A 71 7.22 -10.52 -3.23
N ILE A 72 6.93 -9.22 -3.17
CA ILE A 72 7.64 -8.25 -2.33
C ILE A 72 7.05 -8.33 -0.90
N PRO A 73 7.82 -8.73 0.12
CA PRO A 73 7.35 -8.75 1.50
C PRO A 73 7.21 -7.33 2.06
N ILE A 74 6.41 -7.19 3.12
CA ILE A 74 6.41 -6.00 3.96
C ILE A 74 7.82 -5.85 4.54
N ALA A 75 8.45 -4.71 4.27
CA ALA A 75 9.83 -4.45 4.64
C ALA A 75 10.09 -2.94 4.74
N PRO A 76 11.03 -2.52 5.60
CA PRO A 76 11.44 -1.12 5.68
C PRO A 76 12.03 -0.63 4.37
N THR A 77 11.93 0.68 4.15
CA THR A 77 12.54 1.31 2.98
C THR A 77 14.05 1.37 3.15
N THR A 78 14.77 0.75 2.21
CA THR A 78 16.23 0.81 2.10
C THR A 78 16.70 1.29 0.74
N TYR A 79 15.77 1.52 -0.21
CA TYR A 79 16.07 2.04 -1.53
C TYR A 79 16.64 3.46 -1.44
N THR A 80 17.75 3.71 -2.11
CA THR A 80 18.52 4.95 -1.97
C THR A 80 18.39 5.86 -3.19
N VAL A 81 18.86 7.10 -3.05
CA VAL A 81 19.03 8.01 -4.19
C VAL A 81 19.99 7.40 -5.24
N ASP A 82 21.04 6.69 -4.82
CA ASP A 82 21.98 6.05 -5.73
C ASP A 82 21.33 4.89 -6.50
N ASP A 83 20.51 4.07 -5.84
CA ASP A 83 19.73 3.02 -6.51
C ASP A 83 18.82 3.63 -7.58
N LEU A 84 18.16 4.74 -7.26
CA LEU A 84 17.33 5.48 -8.20
C LEU A 84 18.15 5.97 -9.40
N LEU A 85 19.30 6.59 -9.16
CA LEU A 85 20.18 7.08 -10.22
C LEU A 85 20.67 5.96 -11.14
N GLY A 86 20.90 4.76 -10.61
CA GLY A 86 21.23 3.58 -11.41
C GLY A 86 20.16 3.18 -12.42
N THR A 87 18.89 3.56 -12.19
CA THR A 87 17.78 3.29 -13.13
C THR A 87 17.56 4.40 -14.17
N VAL A 88 18.17 5.58 -13.96
CA VAL A 88 17.97 6.76 -14.81
C VAL A 88 19.11 6.87 -15.81
N LYS A 89 18.76 6.92 -17.10
CA LYS A 89 19.76 7.04 -18.18
C LYS A 89 20.31 8.45 -18.36
N ASN A 90 19.59 9.46 -17.90
CA ASN A 90 19.95 10.85 -18.06
C ASN A 90 20.94 11.28 -16.97
N GLN A 91 21.94 12.07 -17.35
CA GLN A 91 22.88 12.65 -16.40
C GLN A 91 22.17 13.72 -15.54
N VAL A 92 22.34 13.63 -14.22
CA VAL A 92 21.95 14.70 -13.29
C VAL A 92 22.96 15.84 -13.41
N LEU A 93 22.46 17.03 -13.72
CA LEU A 93 23.29 18.23 -13.87
C LEU A 93 23.34 19.08 -12.60
N ARG A 94 22.26 19.04 -11.81
CA ARG A 94 22.11 19.84 -10.59
C ARG A 94 21.22 19.10 -9.60
N THR A 95 21.53 19.24 -8.32
CA THR A 95 20.72 18.75 -7.20
C THR A 95 20.38 19.91 -6.27
N GLU A 96 19.13 19.98 -5.84
CA GLU A 96 18.66 20.92 -4.81
C GLU A 96 17.98 20.13 -3.69
N GLN A 97 18.20 20.51 -2.43
CA GLN A 97 17.57 19.84 -1.28
C GLN A 97 16.95 20.86 -0.33
N ALA A 98 15.72 20.57 0.10
CA ALA A 98 14.98 21.31 1.11
C ALA A 98 14.34 20.33 2.10
N GLY A 99 14.94 20.19 3.29
CA GLY A 99 14.54 19.17 4.26
C GLY A 99 14.64 17.76 3.68
N ALA A 100 13.58 16.97 3.83
CA ALA A 100 13.47 15.61 3.29
C ALA A 100 13.05 15.57 1.81
N VAL A 101 13.13 16.69 1.08
CA VAL A 101 12.82 16.73 -0.35
C VAL A 101 14.10 17.06 -1.13
N ARG A 102 14.53 16.13 -1.99
CA ARG A 102 15.69 16.31 -2.86
C ARG A 102 15.27 16.26 -4.32
N ARG A 103 15.60 17.30 -5.08
CA ARG A 103 15.28 17.43 -6.51
C ARG A 103 16.54 17.27 -7.35
N LEU A 104 16.45 16.39 -8.35
CA LEU A 104 17.51 16.03 -9.30
C LEU A 104 17.13 16.58 -10.67
N PHE A 105 17.88 17.55 -11.19
CA PHE A 105 17.61 18.19 -12.48
C PHE A 105 18.40 17.53 -13.61
N MET A 106 17.69 17.25 -14.70
CA MET A 106 18.21 16.66 -15.93
C MET A 106 18.48 17.76 -16.98
N PRO A 107 19.01 17.43 -18.18
CA PRO A 107 19.06 18.40 -19.27
C PRO A 107 17.66 18.96 -19.57
N SER A 108 17.54 20.29 -19.58
CA SER A 108 16.30 21.08 -19.44
C SER A 108 15.77 21.13 -18.01
N ASP A 109 15.63 22.34 -17.45
CA ASP A 109 15.09 22.57 -16.10
C ASP A 109 13.63 22.11 -15.94
N GLN A 110 12.94 21.81 -17.04
CA GLN A 110 11.59 21.23 -17.02
C GLN A 110 11.58 19.71 -16.81
N ASN A 111 12.75 19.08 -16.77
CA ASN A 111 12.93 17.66 -16.54
C ASN A 111 13.63 17.44 -15.20
N PHE A 112 12.92 16.88 -14.23
CA PHE A 112 13.47 16.63 -12.92
C PHE A 112 12.83 15.44 -12.23
N ILE A 113 13.54 14.90 -11.25
CA ILE A 113 13.03 13.88 -10.33
C ILE A 113 13.00 14.50 -8.94
N THR A 114 11.84 14.45 -8.27
CA THR A 114 11.71 14.88 -6.87
C THR A 114 11.67 13.64 -5.98
N CYS A 115 12.72 13.42 -5.22
CA CYS A 115 12.83 12.36 -4.22
C CYS A 115 12.30 12.86 -2.87
N TYR A 116 11.38 12.09 -2.29
CA TYR A 116 10.89 12.25 -0.93
C TYR A 116 11.65 11.27 -0.05
N LEU A 117 12.58 11.82 0.73
CA LEU A 117 13.48 11.08 1.60
C LEU A 117 12.78 10.70 2.90
N LYS A 118 13.29 9.66 3.56
CA LYS A 118 12.79 9.23 4.88
C LYS A 118 12.93 10.34 5.93
N ASP A 119 14.04 11.04 5.90
CA ASP A 119 14.35 12.20 6.74
C ASP A 119 15.36 13.11 6.02
N ALA A 120 15.65 14.28 6.58
CA ALA A 120 16.47 15.29 5.91
C ALA A 120 17.95 14.88 5.74
N ASP A 121 18.47 14.02 6.60
CA ASP A 121 19.88 13.64 6.64
C ASP A 121 20.13 12.25 6.01
N SER A 122 19.07 11.58 5.57
CA SER A 122 19.09 10.25 4.97
C SER A 122 19.03 10.29 3.44
N ASP A 123 19.67 9.31 2.80
CA ASP A 123 19.57 9.08 1.35
C ASP A 123 18.51 8.05 0.97
N ILE A 124 17.73 7.56 1.94
CA ILE A 124 16.64 6.60 1.72
C ILE A 124 15.45 7.30 1.08
N VAL A 125 14.98 6.79 -0.05
CA VAL A 125 13.90 7.36 -0.86
C VAL A 125 12.61 6.57 -0.62
N ASN A 126 11.63 7.18 0.05
CA ASN A 126 10.29 6.59 0.21
C ASN A 126 9.50 6.62 -1.11
N ARG A 127 9.61 7.73 -1.84
CA ARG A 127 8.89 7.96 -3.09
C ARG A 127 9.68 8.89 -4.01
N ALA A 128 9.57 8.70 -5.32
CA ALA A 128 10.10 9.64 -6.31
C ALA A 128 9.04 10.06 -7.32
N GLU A 129 9.05 11.33 -7.71
CA GLU A 129 8.17 11.91 -8.72
C GLU A 129 8.98 12.29 -9.96
N PHE A 130 8.60 11.75 -11.12
CA PHE A 130 9.26 11.98 -12.40
C PHE A 130 8.48 13.01 -13.20
N VAL A 131 9.12 14.14 -13.49
CA VAL A 131 8.55 15.25 -14.24
C VAL A 131 9.31 15.42 -15.55
N VAL A 132 8.57 15.48 -16.66
CA VAL A 132 9.11 15.68 -18.01
C VAL A 132 8.37 16.82 -18.69
N ASN A 133 9.12 17.80 -19.22
CA ASN A 133 8.59 19.03 -19.81
C ASN A 133 7.53 19.71 -18.93
N GLY A 134 7.78 19.73 -17.61
CA GLY A 134 6.88 20.34 -16.61
C GLY A 134 5.65 19.50 -16.24
N ASN A 135 5.48 18.31 -16.80
CA ASN A 135 4.35 17.43 -16.50
C ASN A 135 4.79 16.27 -15.62
N LEU A 136 4.10 16.04 -14.51
CA LEU A 136 4.23 14.81 -13.73
C LEU A 136 3.76 13.63 -14.59
N ILE A 137 4.65 12.67 -14.85
CA ILE A 137 4.33 11.49 -15.67
C ILE A 137 4.27 10.20 -14.84
N ARG A 138 5.03 10.13 -13.74
CA ARG A 138 5.14 8.92 -12.93
C ARG A 138 5.49 9.25 -11.48
N LYS A 139 4.93 8.50 -10.53
CA LYS A 139 5.43 8.40 -9.16
C LYS A 139 5.81 6.96 -8.87
N ASP A 140 6.96 6.74 -8.25
CA ASP A 140 7.42 5.41 -7.83
C ASP A 140 7.51 5.35 -6.31
N PHE A 141 7.04 4.26 -5.71
CA PHE A 141 7.00 4.04 -4.26
C PHE A 141 7.88 2.85 -3.89
N TYR A 142 8.68 2.98 -2.83
CA TYR A 142 9.78 2.05 -2.56
C TYR A 142 9.74 1.44 -1.16
N SER A 143 10.16 0.17 -1.07
CA SER A 143 10.69 -0.49 0.13
C SER A 143 12.21 -0.66 -0.05
N TYR A 144 12.72 -1.90 -0.13
CA TYR A 144 14.07 -2.19 -0.62
C TYR A 144 14.12 -2.24 -2.16
N THR A 145 12.96 -2.32 -2.80
CA THR A 145 12.77 -2.22 -4.26
C THR A 145 11.50 -1.40 -4.55
N ARG A 146 11.20 -1.15 -5.82
CA ARG A 146 9.96 -0.46 -6.22
C ARG A 146 8.75 -1.37 -6.02
N ILE A 147 7.83 -0.96 -5.14
CA ILE A 147 6.60 -1.70 -4.83
C ILE A 147 5.55 -1.49 -5.93
N TYR A 148 5.30 -0.23 -6.27
CA TYR A 148 4.36 0.15 -7.32
C TYR A 148 4.69 1.53 -7.91
N SER A 149 4.08 1.81 -9.05
CA SER A 149 4.14 3.10 -9.72
C SER A 149 2.73 3.62 -10.00
N GLU A 150 2.57 4.93 -9.92
CA GLU A 150 1.42 5.66 -10.44
C GLU A 150 1.81 6.38 -11.73
N PHE A 151 0.93 6.36 -12.72
CA PHE A 151 1.11 7.04 -13.99
C PHE A 151 0.09 8.15 -14.15
N TYR A 152 0.59 9.29 -14.65
CA TYR A 152 -0.15 10.55 -14.68
C TYR A 152 -0.20 11.11 -16.09
N ALA A 153 -1.34 11.75 -16.40
CA ALA A 153 -1.53 12.51 -17.62
C ALA A 153 -2.07 13.91 -17.26
N PRO A 154 -1.70 14.95 -18.02
CA PRO A 154 -2.27 16.27 -17.84
C PRO A 154 -3.74 16.28 -18.26
N PHE A 155 -4.61 16.72 -17.37
CA PHE A 155 -6.04 16.95 -17.63
C PHE A 155 -6.46 18.24 -16.92
N GLU A 156 -7.01 19.20 -17.65
CA GLU A 156 -7.43 20.51 -17.12
C GLU A 156 -6.35 21.21 -16.27
N GLN A 157 -5.11 21.21 -16.76
CA GLN A 157 -3.92 21.77 -16.06
C GLN A 157 -3.58 21.10 -14.71
N ARG A 158 -4.09 19.89 -14.45
CA ARG A 158 -3.76 19.07 -13.28
C ARG A 158 -3.19 17.73 -13.71
N ALA A 159 -2.32 17.16 -12.89
CA ALA A 159 -1.86 15.78 -13.07
C ALA A 159 -2.95 14.83 -12.58
N LYS A 160 -3.61 14.11 -13.50
CA LYS A 160 -4.61 13.09 -13.18
C LYS A 160 -3.96 11.71 -13.26
N VAL A 161 -4.05 10.93 -12.17
CA VAL A 161 -3.65 9.52 -12.17
C VAL A 161 -4.62 8.73 -13.04
N TYR A 162 -4.09 7.87 -13.91
CA TYR A 162 -4.90 7.01 -14.77
C TYR A 162 -4.56 5.52 -14.64
N MET A 163 -3.41 5.19 -14.04
CA MET A 163 -2.98 3.81 -13.84
C MET A 163 -2.08 3.68 -12.61
N ARG A 164 -2.25 2.57 -11.87
CA ARG A 164 -1.27 2.04 -10.93
C ARG A 164 -0.75 0.70 -11.42
N GLN A 165 0.52 0.43 -11.19
CA GLN A 165 1.16 -0.81 -11.58
C GLN A 165 1.97 -1.34 -10.42
N PHE A 166 1.67 -2.56 -9.99
CA PHE A 166 2.33 -3.24 -8.88
C PHE A 166 3.36 -4.22 -9.42
N TYR A 167 4.51 -4.30 -8.75
CA TYR A 167 5.67 -5.06 -9.22
C TYR A 167 6.01 -6.23 -8.32
N ASN A 168 6.64 -7.24 -8.91
CA ASN A 168 7.41 -8.25 -8.22
C ASN A 168 8.86 -7.79 -7.99
N GLN A 169 9.63 -8.54 -7.19
CA GLN A 169 11.02 -8.27 -6.85
C GLN A 169 11.92 -8.13 -8.08
N ASP A 170 11.65 -8.91 -9.13
CA ASP A 170 12.39 -8.89 -10.40
C ASP A 170 12.00 -7.72 -11.33
N GLY A 171 11.02 -6.91 -10.92
CA GLY A 171 10.48 -5.79 -11.69
C GLY A 171 9.40 -6.19 -12.71
N SER A 172 9.01 -7.47 -12.78
CA SER A 172 7.85 -7.91 -13.54
C SER A 172 6.56 -7.37 -12.92
N ILE A 173 5.49 -7.31 -13.72
CA ILE A 173 4.20 -6.76 -13.30
C ILE A 173 3.40 -7.84 -12.57
N ALA A 174 3.01 -7.58 -11.34
CA ALA A 174 2.06 -8.41 -10.59
C ALA A 174 0.63 -8.20 -11.11
N TYR A 175 0.18 -6.94 -11.13
CA TYR A 175 -1.10 -6.53 -11.70
C TYR A 175 -1.12 -5.01 -11.93
N GLN A 176 -2.18 -4.54 -12.60
CA GLN A 176 -2.42 -3.12 -12.86
C GLN A 176 -3.81 -2.71 -12.38
N GLU A 177 -3.96 -1.47 -11.96
CA GLU A 177 -5.24 -0.82 -11.70
C GLU A 177 -5.38 0.35 -12.69
N PHE A 178 -6.47 0.38 -13.44
CA PHE A 178 -6.83 1.48 -14.34
C PHE A 178 -7.89 2.34 -13.68
N ILE A 179 -7.72 3.66 -13.74
CA ILE A 179 -8.49 4.64 -12.97
C ILE A 179 -9.15 5.64 -13.93
N ASP A 180 -10.47 5.75 -13.86
CA ASP A 180 -11.20 6.85 -14.50
C ASP A 180 -12.27 7.44 -13.56
N GLY A 181 -11.89 8.51 -12.87
CA GLY A 181 -12.72 9.10 -11.83
C GLY A 181 -12.89 8.10 -10.69
N ASP A 182 -14.13 7.77 -10.37
CA ASP A 182 -14.48 6.79 -9.33
C ASP A 182 -14.52 5.34 -9.85
N HIS A 183 -14.24 5.12 -11.14
CA HIS A 183 -14.20 3.78 -11.72
C HIS A 183 -12.78 3.21 -11.65
N HIS A 184 -12.69 2.01 -11.10
CA HIS A 184 -11.45 1.27 -10.93
C HIS A 184 -11.56 -0.10 -11.60
N MET A 185 -10.57 -0.46 -12.43
CA MET A 185 -10.45 -1.78 -13.01
C MET A 185 -9.09 -2.40 -12.64
N TYR A 186 -9.12 -3.51 -11.94
CA TYR A 186 -7.94 -4.28 -11.56
C TYR A 186 -7.72 -5.40 -12.58
N SER A 187 -6.58 -5.39 -13.26
CA SER A 187 -6.21 -6.33 -14.32
C SER A 187 -5.02 -7.17 -13.88
N PHE A 188 -5.28 -8.46 -13.68
CA PHE A 188 -4.29 -9.50 -13.49
C PHE A 188 -4.01 -10.20 -14.82
N LYS A 189 -3.00 -11.08 -14.86
CA LYS A 189 -2.70 -11.89 -16.05
C LYS A 189 -3.90 -12.75 -16.48
N ASP A 190 -4.59 -13.36 -15.50
CA ASP A 190 -5.64 -14.35 -15.74
C ASP A 190 -7.03 -13.92 -15.21
N ALA A 191 -7.16 -12.71 -14.67
CA ALA A 191 -8.42 -12.21 -14.09
C ALA A 191 -8.58 -10.68 -14.22
N LYS A 192 -9.83 -10.21 -14.18
CA LYS A 192 -10.17 -8.78 -14.18
C LYS A 192 -11.31 -8.49 -13.21
N PHE A 193 -11.19 -7.40 -12.46
CA PHE A 193 -12.19 -6.95 -11.49
C PHE A 193 -12.55 -5.49 -11.78
N TYR A 194 -13.84 -5.18 -11.89
CA TYR A 194 -14.32 -3.85 -12.30
C TYR A 194 -14.79 -2.98 -11.12
N SER A 195 -14.47 -3.39 -9.89
CA SER A 195 -14.82 -2.66 -8.69
C SER A 195 -13.88 -3.03 -7.54
N LYS A 196 -13.74 -2.14 -6.54
CA LYS A 196 -12.90 -2.39 -5.35
C LYS A 196 -13.46 -3.57 -4.55
N GLU A 197 -14.78 -3.76 -4.55
CA GLU A 197 -15.47 -4.87 -3.90
C GLU A 197 -15.06 -6.22 -4.50
N ALA A 198 -15.08 -6.33 -5.82
CA ALA A 198 -14.69 -7.54 -6.52
C ALA A 198 -13.19 -7.85 -6.30
N PHE A 199 -12.36 -6.81 -6.22
CA PHE A 199 -10.94 -6.95 -5.89
C PHE A 199 -10.71 -7.42 -4.45
N VAL A 200 -11.44 -6.87 -3.47
CA VAL A 200 -11.39 -7.32 -2.07
C VAL A 200 -11.91 -8.75 -1.94
N ALA A 201 -13.01 -9.10 -2.62
CA ALA A 201 -13.54 -10.46 -2.64
C ALA A 201 -12.49 -11.46 -3.13
N TYR A 202 -11.84 -11.16 -4.27
CA TYR A 202 -10.76 -11.98 -4.81
C TYR A 202 -9.60 -12.13 -3.83
N PHE A 203 -9.19 -11.04 -3.16
CA PHE A 203 -8.17 -11.11 -2.11
C PHE A 203 -8.56 -12.07 -0.98
N ILE A 204 -9.80 -11.98 -0.46
CA ILE A 204 -10.26 -12.87 0.62
C ILE A 204 -10.26 -14.33 0.16
N GLU A 205 -10.64 -14.61 -1.08
CA GLU A 205 -10.56 -15.96 -1.66
C GLU A 205 -9.10 -16.46 -1.74
N GLN A 206 -8.16 -15.59 -2.11
CA GLN A 206 -6.73 -15.96 -2.17
C GLN A 206 -6.11 -16.23 -0.79
N LEU A 207 -6.72 -15.75 0.30
CA LEU A 207 -6.30 -16.13 1.65
C LEU A 207 -6.53 -17.62 1.96
N ALA A 208 -7.32 -18.33 1.12
CA ALA A 208 -7.61 -19.77 1.24
C ALA A 208 -8.07 -20.19 2.64
N LEU A 209 -8.97 -19.40 3.21
CA LEU A 209 -9.44 -19.53 4.59
C LEU A 209 -10.18 -20.85 4.83
N THR A 210 -9.81 -21.55 5.91
CA THR A 210 -10.36 -22.85 6.30
C THR A 210 -11.26 -22.74 7.53
N SER A 211 -11.97 -23.82 7.88
CA SER A 211 -12.80 -23.89 9.10
C SER A 211 -12.03 -23.68 10.41
N ASP A 212 -10.71 -23.85 10.37
CA ASP A 212 -9.84 -23.63 11.52
C ASP A 212 -9.50 -22.16 11.72
N ASP A 213 -9.63 -21.32 10.69
CA ASP A 213 -9.21 -19.93 10.72
C ASP A 213 -10.28 -19.01 11.32
N VAL A 214 -9.82 -17.86 11.80
CA VAL A 214 -10.68 -16.82 12.38
C VAL A 214 -10.43 -15.51 11.67
N VAL A 215 -11.48 -14.90 11.16
CA VAL A 215 -11.50 -13.54 10.62
C VAL A 215 -12.14 -12.63 11.66
N ILE A 216 -11.46 -11.55 12.01
CA ILE A 216 -11.94 -10.50 12.90
C ILE A 216 -12.02 -9.21 12.09
N LEU A 217 -13.22 -8.68 11.93
CA LEU A 217 -13.47 -7.45 11.19
C LEU A 217 -13.59 -6.28 12.18
N ASP A 218 -12.60 -5.38 12.17
CA ASP A 218 -12.58 -4.20 13.04
C ASP A 218 -13.34 -3.01 12.44
N ARG A 219 -13.47 -2.95 11.12
CA ARG A 219 -14.27 -1.95 10.41
C ARG A 219 -15.00 -2.56 9.23
N ALA A 220 -16.29 -2.24 9.12
CA ALA A 220 -17.13 -2.60 7.99
C ALA A 220 -17.84 -1.32 7.52
N SER A 221 -17.32 -0.64 6.51
CA SER A 221 -17.93 0.59 5.99
C SER A 221 -18.88 0.20 4.88
N HIS A 222 -20.00 0.91 4.85
CA HIS A 222 -21.00 0.74 3.81
C HIS A 222 -20.46 1.18 2.44
N GLU A 223 -19.62 2.20 2.38
CA GLU A 223 -19.13 2.81 1.13
C GLU A 223 -18.13 1.94 0.36
N LEU A 224 -17.41 1.05 1.06
CA LEU A 224 -16.42 0.17 0.44
C LEU A 224 -16.94 -1.27 0.27
N HIS A 225 -18.18 -1.54 0.74
CA HIS A 225 -18.85 -2.85 0.76
C HIS A 225 -17.97 -4.04 1.23
N ILE A 226 -16.93 -3.77 2.01
CA ILE A 226 -15.96 -4.78 2.49
C ILE A 226 -16.65 -5.80 3.38
N GLY A 227 -17.61 -5.36 4.20
CA GLY A 227 -18.35 -6.27 5.07
C GLY A 227 -19.06 -7.36 4.28
N GLN A 228 -19.66 -7.00 3.13
CA GLN A 228 -20.31 -7.96 2.25
C GLN A 228 -19.28 -8.91 1.60
N ALA A 229 -18.17 -8.38 1.08
CA ALA A 229 -17.12 -9.19 0.47
C ALA A 229 -16.53 -10.20 1.47
N VAL A 230 -16.22 -9.77 2.70
CA VAL A 230 -15.72 -10.67 3.74
C VAL A 230 -16.76 -11.72 4.13
N LEU A 231 -18.03 -11.33 4.35
CA LEU A 231 -19.09 -12.26 4.72
C LEU A 231 -19.32 -13.36 3.68
N GLN A 232 -19.29 -12.99 2.39
CA GLN A 232 -19.57 -13.91 1.28
C GLN A 232 -18.36 -14.80 0.94
N HIS A 233 -17.13 -14.29 1.08
CA HIS A 233 -15.93 -14.95 0.54
C HIS A 233 -14.99 -15.54 1.60
N LYS A 234 -15.26 -15.38 2.89
CA LYS A 234 -14.42 -15.93 3.98
C LYS A 234 -14.29 -17.47 4.02
N GLY A 235 -14.93 -18.19 3.10
CA GLY A 235 -15.04 -19.64 3.13
C GLY A 235 -15.65 -20.15 4.43
N ASP A 236 -15.14 -21.29 4.91
CA ASP A 236 -15.62 -21.97 6.11
C ASP A 236 -15.09 -21.36 7.42
N SER A 237 -14.25 -20.32 7.35
CA SER A 237 -13.66 -19.69 8.53
C SER A 237 -14.68 -19.08 9.48
N LYS A 238 -14.29 -18.92 10.74
CA LYS A 238 -15.12 -18.27 11.76
C LYS A 238 -15.01 -16.75 11.58
N LEU A 239 -16.12 -16.03 11.72
CA LEU A 239 -16.14 -14.56 11.64
C LEU A 239 -16.53 -13.95 12.98
N GLY A 240 -15.73 -12.99 13.44
CA GLY A 240 -16.07 -12.06 14.52
C GLY A 240 -16.10 -10.63 13.99
N VAL A 241 -17.03 -9.81 14.48
CA VAL A 241 -17.11 -8.37 14.18
C VAL A 241 -16.93 -7.60 15.47
N VAL A 242 -16.01 -6.64 15.48
CA VAL A 242 -15.69 -5.85 16.67
C VAL A 242 -16.47 -4.53 16.61
N VAL A 243 -17.17 -4.22 17.69
CA VAL A 243 -17.88 -2.95 17.87
C VAL A 243 -17.02 -2.07 18.77
N HIS A 244 -16.45 -1.01 18.21
CA HIS A 244 -15.50 -0.13 18.93
C HIS A 244 -16.17 1.03 19.66
N ALA A 245 -17.21 1.61 19.06
CA ALA A 245 -17.94 2.76 19.59
C ALA A 245 -19.43 2.43 19.78
N GLU A 246 -20.22 3.42 20.16
CA GLU A 246 -21.67 3.29 20.36
C GLU A 246 -22.37 2.70 19.12
N HIS A 247 -23.35 1.82 19.33
CA HIS A 247 -24.00 1.06 18.26
C HIS A 247 -25.50 1.36 18.08
N TYR A 248 -26.04 2.30 18.86
CA TYR A 248 -27.39 2.85 18.72
C TYR A 248 -27.54 4.14 19.56
N SER A 249 -28.50 5.00 19.21
CA SER A 249 -28.89 6.18 20.00
C SER A 249 -30.40 6.36 19.93
#